data_AF-A0A6L5G3F0-F1
#
_entry.id   AF-A0A6L5G3F0-F1
#
_cell.length_a   1.000
_cell.length_b   1.000
_cell.length_c   1.000
_cell.angle_alpha   90.00
_cell.angle_beta   90.00
_cell.angle_gamma   90.00
#
_symmetry.space_group_name_H-M   'P 1'
#
loop_
_entity.id
_entity.type
_entity.pdbx_description
1 polymer ?
#
loop_
_entity_poly.entity_id
_entity_poly.type
_entity_poly.pdbx_seq_one_letter_code
_entity_poly.pdbx_strand_id
1 'polypeptide(L)'
;MLERLLIYRGISEDPLCRMMEYLSAAPSDEVEARYPACFAALSALPSDHGDPWGHYLRQGVLTEETAFTRAAGAGRDLSEGLREAMAQDLEILEGLHALDPAEILKPVRGAFPSWRDLATSSEVDGTEKFLATGMSWPSLVDLLWEHFATHSPGPVGEQSSFYWRDRTLVPVLDPDPTTLADLPGYELERESLVQNARILASGNRANNVLVFGPNGTGKSSTVRALANEFRD
;
A
#
# COMPACT_ATOMS: atom_id res chain seq x y z
N MET A 1 -23.56 -4.22 -0.11
CA MET A 1 -22.39 -5.13 -0.01
C MET A 1 -21.36 -4.57 0.96
N LEU A 2 -20.80 -3.37 0.75
CA LEU A 2 -19.72 -2.80 1.57
C LEU A 2 -20.05 -2.61 3.06
N GLU A 3 -21.32 -2.38 3.40
CA GLU A 3 -21.76 -2.27 4.80
C GLU A 3 -21.53 -3.56 5.61
N ARG A 4 -21.36 -4.69 4.93
CA ARG A 4 -21.09 -6.02 5.54
C ARG A 4 -19.60 -6.25 5.83
N LEU A 5 -18.70 -5.35 5.41
CA LEU A 5 -17.28 -5.45 5.74
C LEU A 5 -17.06 -5.34 7.25
N LEU A 6 -16.36 -6.32 7.79
CA LEU A 6 -16.10 -6.53 9.21
C LEU A 6 -14.79 -5.88 9.65
N ILE A 7 -13.76 -5.93 8.80
CA ILE A 7 -12.38 -5.55 9.10
C ILE A 7 -11.95 -4.31 8.28
N TYR A 8 -12.26 -4.28 6.98
CA TYR A 8 -11.89 -3.19 6.06
C TYR A 8 -12.87 -2.02 6.13
N ARG A 9 -12.83 -1.28 7.25
CA ARG A 9 -13.75 -0.16 7.50
C ARG A 9 -13.42 1.07 6.67
N GLY A 10 -12.14 1.32 6.38
CA GLY A 10 -11.70 2.40 5.49
C GLY A 10 -12.27 2.22 4.08
N ILE A 11 -12.09 1.06 3.46
CA ILE A 11 -12.70 0.73 2.17
C ILE A 11 -14.24 0.84 2.21
N SER A 12 -14.87 0.43 3.32
CA SER A 12 -16.33 0.54 3.47
C SER A 12 -16.83 2.00 3.48
N GLU A 13 -15.97 2.97 3.81
CA GLU A 13 -16.27 4.39 3.86
C GLU A 13 -15.68 5.17 2.68
N ASP A 14 -14.87 4.51 1.85
CA ASP A 14 -14.22 5.09 0.69
C ASP A 14 -15.26 5.59 -0.33
N PRO A 15 -15.21 6.89 -0.71
CA PRO A 15 -16.19 7.47 -1.61
C PRO A 15 -16.24 6.80 -2.98
N LEU A 16 -15.09 6.38 -3.54
CA LEU A 16 -15.04 5.75 -4.85
C LEU A 16 -15.58 4.32 -4.79
N CYS A 17 -15.20 3.54 -3.77
CA CYS A 17 -15.74 2.19 -3.56
C CYS A 17 -17.26 2.21 -3.39
N ARG A 18 -17.81 3.12 -2.59
CA ARG A 18 -19.26 3.29 -2.44
C ARG A 18 -19.93 3.70 -3.73
N MET A 19 -19.31 4.59 -4.50
CA MET A 19 -19.84 5.00 -5.80
C MET A 19 -19.87 3.84 -6.78
N MET A 20 -18.81 3.05 -6.86
CA MET A 20 -18.72 1.88 -7.76
C MET A 20 -19.73 0.80 -7.39
N GLU A 21 -19.88 0.50 -6.09
CA GLU A 21 -20.94 -0.37 -5.60
C GLU A 21 -22.33 0.14 -6.00
N TYR A 22 -22.61 1.43 -5.78
CA TYR A 22 -23.89 2.03 -6.13
C TYR A 22 -24.17 1.92 -7.64
N LEU A 23 -23.19 2.28 -8.48
CA LEU A 23 -23.31 2.24 -9.94
C LEU A 23 -23.59 0.85 -10.48
N SER A 24 -23.11 -0.21 -9.80
CA SER A 24 -23.32 -1.60 -10.23
C SER A 24 -24.80 -2.03 -10.24
N ALA A 25 -25.65 -1.32 -9.49
CA ALA A 25 -27.08 -1.60 -9.37
C ALA A 25 -27.97 -0.38 -9.69
N ALA A 26 -27.37 0.73 -10.14
CA ALA A 26 -28.07 1.98 -10.36
C ALA A 26 -28.89 1.96 -11.68
N PRO A 27 -30.01 2.71 -11.75
CA PRO A 27 -30.70 2.95 -13.01
C PRO A 27 -29.87 3.83 -13.95
N SER A 28 -30.19 3.76 -15.25
CA SER A 28 -29.43 4.41 -16.34
C SER A 28 -29.15 5.90 -16.13
N ASP A 29 -30.15 6.66 -15.68
CA ASP A 29 -30.05 8.10 -15.40
C ASP A 29 -29.05 8.42 -14.27
N GLU A 30 -29.03 7.60 -13.23
CA GLU A 30 -28.09 7.76 -12.12
C GLU A 30 -26.67 7.36 -12.52
N VAL A 31 -26.50 6.36 -13.40
CA VAL A 31 -25.21 6.00 -14.00
C VAL A 31 -24.68 7.15 -14.86
N GLU A 32 -25.51 7.69 -15.78
CA GLU A 32 -25.15 8.83 -16.63
C GLU A 32 -24.70 10.04 -15.80
N ALA A 33 -25.35 10.30 -14.67
CA ALA A 33 -25.03 11.44 -13.81
C ALA A 33 -23.73 11.28 -13.00
N ARG A 34 -23.35 10.06 -12.63
CA ARG A 34 -22.27 9.81 -11.64
C ARG A 34 -21.03 9.15 -12.21
N TYR A 35 -21.15 8.37 -13.29
CA TYR A 35 -20.02 7.73 -13.96
C TYR A 35 -18.85 8.70 -14.28
N PRO A 36 -19.09 9.94 -14.75
CA PRO A 36 -17.99 10.88 -15.03
C PRO A 36 -17.09 11.15 -13.82
N ALA A 37 -17.65 11.17 -12.60
CA ALA A 37 -16.86 11.37 -11.39
C ALA A 37 -15.97 10.17 -11.08
N CYS A 38 -16.46 8.93 -11.28
CA CYS A 38 -15.65 7.72 -11.16
C CYS A 38 -14.51 7.71 -12.18
N PHE A 39 -14.84 7.97 -13.44
CA PHE A 39 -13.84 8.00 -14.51
C PHE A 39 -12.76 9.05 -14.23
N ALA A 40 -13.15 10.26 -13.81
CA ALA A 40 -12.21 11.32 -13.43
C ALA A 40 -11.30 10.90 -12.27
N ALA A 41 -11.86 10.29 -11.21
CA ALA A 41 -11.09 9.80 -10.07
C ALA A 41 -10.05 8.73 -10.48
N LEU A 42 -10.46 7.75 -11.29
CA LEU A 42 -9.57 6.71 -11.80
C LEU A 42 -8.49 7.26 -12.74
N SER A 43 -8.81 8.27 -13.56
CA SER A 43 -7.84 8.93 -14.44
C SER A 43 -6.79 9.77 -13.70
N ALA A 44 -7.05 10.12 -12.43
CA ALA A 44 -6.15 10.92 -11.62
C ALA A 44 -5.19 10.07 -10.76
N LEU A 45 -5.26 8.73 -10.87
CA LEU A 45 -4.37 7.85 -10.11
C LEU A 45 -2.90 8.07 -10.52
N PRO A 46 -1.99 8.20 -9.54
CA PRO A 46 -0.58 8.40 -9.84
C PRO A 46 0.03 7.07 -10.32
N SER A 47 0.64 7.07 -11.52
CA SER A 47 1.43 5.99 -12.16
C SER A 47 0.72 5.12 -13.20
N ASP A 48 1.54 4.35 -13.93
CA ASP A 48 1.14 3.38 -14.93
C ASP A 48 0.63 2.10 -14.25
N HIS A 49 -0.67 1.87 -14.35
CA HIS A 49 -1.35 0.71 -13.80
C HIS A 49 -1.94 -0.14 -14.91
N GLY A 50 -2.19 -1.43 -14.64
CA GLY A 50 -3.04 -2.28 -15.47
C GLY A 50 -4.49 -1.77 -15.46
N ASP A 51 -5.46 -2.57 -15.04
CA ASP A 51 -6.82 -2.06 -14.79
C ASP A 51 -6.83 -1.05 -13.62
N PRO A 52 -7.17 0.24 -13.83
CA PRO A 52 -7.07 1.27 -12.79
C PRO A 52 -7.99 1.02 -11.60
N TRP A 53 -9.20 0.49 -11.86
CA TRP A 53 -10.13 0.14 -10.79
C TRP A 53 -9.58 -1.00 -9.95
N GLY A 54 -9.15 -2.08 -10.63
CA GLY A 54 -8.53 -3.21 -9.95
C GLY A 54 -7.30 -2.80 -9.14
N HIS A 55 -6.45 -1.92 -9.66
CA HIS A 55 -5.30 -1.38 -8.95
C HIS A 55 -5.73 -0.61 -7.70
N TYR A 56 -6.66 0.34 -7.83
CA TYR A 56 -7.16 1.14 -6.70
C TYR A 56 -7.65 0.26 -5.54
N LEU A 57 -8.48 -0.74 -5.86
CA LEU A 57 -9.06 -1.59 -4.83
C LEU A 57 -8.02 -2.51 -4.18
N ARG A 58 -7.12 -3.12 -4.96
CA ARG A 58 -6.03 -3.95 -4.40
C ARG A 58 -5.11 -3.13 -3.50
N GLN A 59 -4.78 -1.92 -3.90
CA GLN A 59 -4.00 -1.00 -3.05
C GLN A 59 -4.74 -0.69 -1.75
N GLY A 60 -6.05 -0.41 -1.80
CA GLY A 60 -6.84 -0.25 -0.57
C GLY A 60 -6.72 -1.45 0.38
N VAL A 61 -6.76 -2.67 -0.15
CA VAL A 61 -6.62 -3.91 0.66
C VAL A 61 -5.23 -4.04 1.28
N LEU A 62 -4.19 -3.68 0.54
CA LEU A 62 -2.79 -3.82 0.97
C LEU A 62 -2.35 -2.71 1.94
N THR A 63 -3.00 -1.55 1.89
CA THR A 63 -2.56 -0.34 2.60
C THR A 63 -3.37 0.00 3.82
N GLU A 64 -4.61 -0.50 3.94
CA GLU A 64 -5.43 -0.23 5.11
C GLU A 64 -4.88 -0.94 6.37
N GLU A 65 -4.70 -0.17 7.43
CA GLU A 65 -4.34 -0.73 8.73
C GLU A 65 -5.58 -1.25 9.48
N THR A 66 -5.71 -2.57 9.58
CA THR A 66 -6.87 -3.24 10.15
C THR A 66 -6.52 -4.06 11.39
N ALA A 67 -7.54 -4.65 12.03
CA ALA A 67 -7.30 -5.59 13.12
C ALA A 67 -6.50 -6.83 12.66
N PHE A 68 -6.66 -7.24 11.41
CA PHE A 68 -5.93 -8.35 10.80
C PHE A 68 -4.45 -8.02 10.64
N THR A 69 -4.14 -6.90 9.98
CA THR A 69 -2.75 -6.51 9.68
C THR A 69 -1.98 -6.16 10.95
N ARG A 70 -2.61 -5.47 11.92
CA ARG A 70 -2.00 -5.22 13.24
C ARG A 70 -1.69 -6.51 14.01
N ALA A 71 -2.57 -7.50 13.97
CA ALA A 71 -2.36 -8.75 14.70
C ALA A 71 -1.22 -9.57 14.08
N ALA A 72 -1.14 -9.61 12.74
CA ALA A 72 -0.06 -10.24 12.00
C ALA A 72 1.30 -9.60 12.33
N GLY A 73 1.41 -8.27 12.18
CA GLY A 73 2.66 -7.54 12.45
C GLY A 73 3.10 -7.55 13.92
N ALA A 74 2.18 -7.82 14.85
CA ALA A 74 2.50 -8.01 16.26
C ALA A 74 2.99 -9.43 16.61
N GLY A 75 3.11 -10.33 15.62
CA GLY A 75 3.56 -11.71 15.83
C GLY A 75 2.58 -12.56 16.64
N ARG A 76 1.28 -12.26 16.58
CA ARG A 76 0.24 -13.06 17.23
C ARG A 76 -0.10 -14.29 16.39
N ASP A 77 -0.88 -15.20 16.95
CA ASP A 77 -1.49 -16.29 16.17
C ASP A 77 -2.78 -15.82 15.49
N LEU A 78 -3.04 -16.30 14.27
CA LEU A 78 -4.28 -16.03 13.54
C LEU A 78 -5.45 -16.79 14.18
N SER A 79 -6.28 -16.08 14.93
CA SER A 79 -7.52 -16.64 15.50
C SER A 79 -8.54 -16.99 14.43
N GLU A 80 -9.35 -18.02 14.68
CA GLU A 80 -10.41 -18.47 13.77
C GLU A 80 -11.41 -17.35 13.40
N GLY A 81 -11.90 -16.58 14.38
CA GLY A 81 -12.84 -15.49 14.09
C GLY A 81 -12.25 -14.38 13.21
N LEU A 82 -10.95 -14.09 13.36
CA LEU A 82 -10.26 -13.10 12.52
C LEU A 82 -10.02 -13.63 11.10
N ARG A 83 -9.73 -14.93 10.96
CA ARG A 83 -9.61 -15.63 9.68
C ARG A 83 -10.95 -15.62 8.93
N GLU A 84 -12.03 -15.97 9.60
CA GLU A 84 -13.38 -15.96 9.02
C GLU A 84 -13.80 -14.56 8.58
N ALA A 85 -13.56 -13.56 9.43
CA ALA A 85 -13.89 -12.17 9.10
C ALA A 85 -13.07 -11.65 7.92
N MET A 86 -11.79 -11.99 7.83
CA MET A 86 -10.96 -11.65 6.67
C MET A 86 -11.44 -12.35 5.40
N ALA A 87 -11.77 -13.64 5.47
CA ALA A 87 -12.29 -14.38 4.32
C ALA A 87 -13.60 -13.77 3.79
N GLN A 88 -14.52 -13.39 4.69
CA GLN A 88 -15.79 -12.75 4.32
C GLN A 88 -15.58 -11.38 3.69
N ASP A 89 -14.67 -10.58 4.23
CA ASP A 89 -14.34 -9.28 3.64
C ASP A 89 -13.72 -9.44 2.25
N LEU A 90 -12.77 -10.37 2.09
CA LEU A 90 -12.14 -10.67 0.80
C LEU A 90 -13.15 -11.18 -0.24
N GLU A 91 -14.17 -11.93 0.16
CA GLU A 91 -15.25 -12.36 -0.75
C GLU A 91 -16.05 -11.17 -1.29
N ILE A 92 -16.39 -10.22 -0.41
CA ILE A 92 -17.07 -8.98 -0.78
C ILE A 92 -16.20 -8.12 -1.70
N LEU A 93 -14.93 -7.97 -1.34
CA LEU A 93 -13.99 -7.14 -2.09
C LEU A 93 -13.64 -7.77 -3.45
N GLU A 94 -13.60 -9.09 -3.56
CA GLU A 94 -13.50 -9.80 -4.85
C GLU A 94 -14.72 -9.53 -5.74
N GLY A 95 -15.93 -9.55 -5.18
CA GLY A 95 -17.15 -9.17 -5.91
C GLY A 95 -17.12 -7.72 -6.40
N LEU A 96 -16.59 -6.81 -5.59
CA LEU A 96 -16.42 -5.40 -5.95
C LEU A 96 -15.29 -5.22 -6.99
N HIS A 97 -14.21 -6.00 -6.90
CA HIS A 97 -13.11 -6.03 -7.87
C HIS A 97 -13.59 -6.47 -9.25
N ALA A 98 -14.52 -7.43 -9.30
CA ALA A 98 -15.06 -8.01 -10.53
C ALA A 98 -16.01 -7.08 -11.31
N LEU A 99 -16.26 -5.84 -10.86
CA LEU A 99 -17.10 -4.90 -11.58
C LEU A 99 -16.53 -4.59 -12.98
N ASP A 100 -17.38 -4.70 -13.99
CA ASP A 100 -17.04 -4.46 -15.39
C ASP A 100 -17.67 -3.14 -15.88
N PRO A 101 -16.87 -2.19 -16.42
CA PRO A 101 -17.42 -0.95 -16.95
C PRO A 101 -18.41 -1.19 -18.08
N ALA A 102 -18.24 -2.25 -18.88
CA ALA A 102 -19.15 -2.57 -19.97
C ALA A 102 -20.55 -2.92 -19.46
N GLU A 103 -20.65 -3.65 -18.34
CA GLU A 103 -21.94 -3.98 -17.73
C GLU A 103 -22.56 -2.77 -17.02
N ILE A 104 -21.75 -1.93 -16.35
CA ILE A 104 -22.23 -0.67 -15.74
C ILE A 104 -22.77 0.30 -16.80
N LEU A 105 -22.10 0.40 -17.95
CA LEU A 105 -22.47 1.34 -19.02
C LEU A 105 -23.52 0.79 -19.99
N LYS A 106 -23.80 -0.52 -19.99
CA LYS A 106 -24.81 -1.17 -20.84
C LYS A 106 -26.20 -0.51 -20.85
N PRO A 107 -26.77 -0.05 -19.72
CA PRO A 107 -28.09 0.60 -19.73
C PRO A 107 -28.07 2.06 -20.20
N VAL A 108 -26.88 2.66 -20.38
CA VAL A 108 -26.69 4.08 -20.71
C VAL A 108 -26.83 4.32 -22.21
N ARG A 109 -27.50 5.41 -22.61
CA ARG A 109 -27.68 5.75 -24.04
C ARG A 109 -26.54 6.61 -24.59
N GLY A 110 -25.82 7.32 -23.73
CA GLY A 110 -24.66 8.13 -24.08
C GLY A 110 -23.39 7.31 -24.35
N ALA A 111 -22.44 7.89 -25.08
CA ALA A 111 -21.12 7.30 -25.25
C ALA A 111 -20.21 7.76 -24.11
N PHE A 112 -19.97 6.87 -23.14
CA PHE A 112 -18.93 7.06 -22.12
C PHE A 112 -17.71 6.20 -22.46
N PRO A 113 -16.49 6.72 -22.27
CA PRO A 113 -15.29 5.90 -22.37
C PRO A 113 -15.28 4.85 -21.25
N SER A 114 -14.65 3.70 -21.50
CA SER A 114 -14.45 2.70 -20.46
C SER A 114 -13.26 3.10 -19.59
N TRP A 115 -13.34 2.97 -18.27
CA TRP A 115 -12.16 3.17 -17.42
C TRP A 115 -11.04 2.17 -17.72
N ARG A 116 -11.34 1.03 -18.36
CA ARG A 116 -10.29 0.10 -18.84
C ARG A 116 -9.45 0.69 -19.97
N ASP A 117 -9.95 1.70 -20.68
CA ASP A 117 -9.19 2.39 -21.72
C ASP A 117 -8.07 3.27 -21.13
N LEU A 118 -8.10 3.51 -19.81
CA LEU A 118 -7.02 4.17 -19.07
C LEU A 118 -5.88 3.19 -18.69
N ALA A 119 -6.06 1.90 -18.93
CA ALA A 119 -5.05 0.90 -18.59
C ALA A 119 -3.76 1.10 -19.39
N THR A 120 -2.64 1.00 -18.71
CA THR A 120 -1.30 1.08 -19.30
C THR A 120 -0.65 -0.30 -19.30
N SER A 121 0.35 -0.51 -20.17
CA SER A 121 1.10 -1.77 -20.21
C SER A 121 2.11 -1.83 -19.06
N SER A 122 1.59 -1.95 -17.84
CA SER A 122 2.37 -2.10 -16.62
C SER A 122 2.11 -3.49 -16.06
N GLU A 123 3.18 -4.23 -15.77
CA GLU A 123 3.04 -5.46 -15.00
C GLU A 123 2.59 -5.10 -13.58
N VAL A 124 1.59 -5.82 -13.07
CA VAL A 124 1.22 -5.70 -11.65
C VAL A 124 2.45 -6.12 -10.85
N ASP A 125 3.12 -5.18 -10.18
CA ASP A 125 4.35 -5.43 -9.43
C ASP A 125 4.11 -5.67 -7.94
N GLY A 126 5.13 -6.19 -7.26
CA GLY A 126 5.15 -6.32 -5.81
C GLY A 126 4.05 -7.21 -5.26
N THR A 127 3.46 -6.75 -4.16
CA THR A 127 2.48 -7.46 -3.33
C THR A 127 1.09 -7.53 -3.96
N GLU A 128 0.78 -6.64 -4.91
CA GLU A 128 -0.45 -6.74 -5.69
C GLU A 128 -0.53 -8.03 -6.51
N LYS A 129 0.62 -8.66 -6.83
CA LYS A 129 0.65 -9.94 -7.55
C LYS A 129 -0.20 -10.99 -6.87
N PHE A 130 -0.23 -11.03 -5.54
CA PHE A 130 -1.04 -12.00 -4.78
C PHE A 130 -2.52 -11.92 -5.14
N LEU A 131 -3.06 -10.69 -5.20
CA LEU A 131 -4.46 -10.41 -5.52
C LEU A 131 -4.74 -10.41 -7.04
N ALA A 132 -3.69 -10.42 -7.87
CA ALA A 132 -3.77 -10.53 -9.32
C ALA A 132 -3.53 -11.96 -9.86
N THR A 133 -3.31 -12.95 -8.99
CA THR A 133 -2.98 -14.35 -9.36
C THR A 133 -4.12 -15.12 -10.04
N GLY A 134 -5.34 -14.57 -10.10
CA GLY A 134 -6.53 -15.28 -10.57
C GLY A 134 -7.07 -16.33 -9.60
N MET A 135 -6.46 -16.47 -8.41
CA MET A 135 -7.02 -17.23 -7.29
C MET A 135 -8.16 -16.46 -6.64
N SER A 136 -9.09 -17.19 -6.01
CA SER A 136 -10.19 -16.56 -5.28
C SER A 136 -9.65 -15.87 -4.01
N TRP A 137 -10.01 -14.60 -3.79
CA TRP A 137 -9.43 -13.79 -2.71
C TRP A 137 -9.63 -14.39 -1.31
N PRO A 138 -10.79 -14.98 -0.93
CA PRO A 138 -10.94 -15.71 0.33
C PRO A 138 -9.89 -16.81 0.58
N SER A 139 -9.32 -17.40 -0.47
CA SER A 139 -8.25 -18.41 -0.32
C SER A 139 -6.88 -17.82 0.02
N LEU A 140 -6.73 -16.51 -0.08
CA LEU A 140 -5.47 -15.79 0.13
C LEU A 140 -5.26 -15.36 1.59
N VAL A 141 -6.18 -15.68 2.51
CA VAL A 141 -6.11 -15.23 3.91
C VAL A 141 -4.78 -15.59 4.58
N ASP A 142 -4.32 -16.84 4.44
CA ASP A 142 -3.05 -17.27 5.04
C ASP A 142 -1.85 -16.59 4.39
N LEU A 143 -1.88 -16.43 3.07
CA LEU A 143 -0.80 -15.77 2.34
C LEU A 143 -0.68 -14.29 2.73
N LEU A 144 -1.82 -13.60 2.85
CA LEU A 144 -1.87 -12.22 3.32
C LEU A 144 -1.44 -12.13 4.79
N TRP A 145 -1.78 -13.11 5.62
CA TRP A 145 -1.32 -13.17 7.01
C TRP A 145 0.21 -13.23 7.10
N GLU A 146 0.83 -14.16 6.37
CA GLU A 146 2.30 -14.29 6.29
C GLU A 146 2.96 -13.02 5.74
N HIS A 147 2.32 -12.39 4.75
CA HIS A 147 2.78 -11.13 4.20
C HIS A 147 2.78 -10.01 5.26
N PHE A 148 1.64 -9.80 5.94
CA PHE A 148 1.52 -8.75 6.95
C PHE A 148 2.27 -9.05 8.25
N ALA A 149 2.72 -10.29 8.47
CA ALA A 149 3.63 -10.62 9.56
C ALA A 149 5.04 -10.04 9.34
N THR A 150 5.41 -9.75 8.09
CA THR A 150 6.74 -9.24 7.71
C THR A 150 6.70 -7.84 7.11
N HIS A 151 5.54 -7.38 6.63
CA HIS A 151 5.36 -6.08 5.99
C HIS A 151 4.20 -5.32 6.65
N SER A 152 4.45 -4.06 7.03
CA SER A 152 3.37 -3.21 7.56
C SER A 152 2.49 -2.67 6.42
N PRO A 153 1.18 -2.46 6.63
CA PRO A 153 0.34 -1.82 5.65
C PRO A 153 0.66 -0.32 5.50
N GLY A 154 0.44 0.21 4.30
CA GLY A 154 0.43 1.64 4.01
C GLY A 154 1.81 2.31 4.04
N PRO A 155 1.87 3.64 4.24
CA PRO A 155 3.10 4.42 4.07
C PRO A 155 4.26 3.98 4.97
N VAL A 156 3.96 3.32 6.09
CA VAL A 156 5.00 2.81 7.01
C VAL A 156 5.71 1.58 6.43
N GLY A 157 4.99 0.71 5.70
CA GLY A 157 5.59 -0.42 5.00
C GLY A 157 6.12 -0.09 3.61
N GLU A 158 5.62 0.96 2.98
CA GLU A 158 6.06 1.38 1.63
C GLU A 158 7.30 2.27 1.62
N GLN A 159 7.65 2.88 2.76
CA GLN A 159 8.69 3.91 2.82
C GLN A 159 9.81 3.47 3.75
N SER A 160 11.05 3.63 3.28
CA SER A 160 12.26 3.28 4.04
C SER A 160 12.74 4.40 4.96
N SER A 161 12.13 5.58 4.91
CA SER A 161 12.58 6.77 5.63
C SER A 161 11.43 7.68 6.07
N PHE A 162 11.54 8.19 7.29
CA PHE A 162 10.53 9.04 7.93
C PHE A 162 11.19 10.20 8.67
N TYR A 163 10.49 11.33 8.77
CA TYR A 163 10.82 12.39 9.72
C TYR A 163 9.81 12.42 10.85
N TRP A 164 10.30 12.71 12.06
CA TRP A 164 9.44 12.96 13.21
C TRP A 164 9.08 14.44 13.27
N ARG A 165 7.79 14.75 13.09
CA ARG A 165 7.27 16.12 13.11
C ARG A 165 5.89 16.13 13.73
N ASP A 166 5.60 17.12 14.57
CA ASP A 166 4.26 17.30 15.17
C ASP A 166 3.71 16.03 15.86
N ARG A 167 4.61 15.23 16.46
CA ARG A 167 4.33 13.93 17.14
C ARG A 167 3.85 12.81 16.21
N THR A 168 4.09 12.93 14.91
CA THR A 168 3.81 11.88 13.94
C THR A 168 5.07 11.53 13.14
N LEU A 169 5.10 10.30 12.63
CA LEU A 169 6.02 9.90 11.57
C LEU A 169 5.41 10.36 10.25
N VAL A 170 6.20 11.04 9.45
CA VAL A 170 5.78 11.47 8.12
C VAL A 170 6.75 10.87 7.09
N PRO A 171 6.25 10.20 6.04
CA PRO A 171 7.09 9.53 5.06
C PRO A 171 7.93 10.52 4.24
N VAL A 172 9.14 10.09 3.88
CA VAL A 172 10.01 10.78 2.92
C VAL A 172 9.76 10.18 1.54
N LEU A 173 8.95 10.87 0.71
CA LEU A 173 8.53 10.36 -0.60
C LEU A 173 9.66 10.29 -1.65
N ASP A 174 10.68 11.15 -1.49
CA ASP A 174 11.85 11.20 -2.37
C ASP A 174 13.12 11.13 -1.50
N PRO A 175 13.53 9.92 -1.07
CA PRO A 175 14.70 9.76 -0.23
C PRO A 175 15.97 10.05 -1.03
N ASP A 176 16.90 10.78 -0.39
CA ASP A 176 18.23 11.07 -0.92
C ASP A 176 18.95 9.76 -1.30
N PRO A 177 19.35 9.55 -2.56
CA PRO A 177 19.87 8.27 -3.04
C PRO A 177 21.33 8.01 -2.62
N THR A 178 21.96 8.93 -1.90
CA THR A 178 23.36 8.82 -1.45
C THR A 178 23.62 7.48 -0.75
N THR A 179 24.65 6.75 -1.16
CA THR A 179 25.10 5.50 -0.53
C THR A 179 26.37 5.71 0.29
N LEU A 180 26.78 4.69 1.08
CA LEU A 180 28.05 4.76 1.80
C LEU A 180 29.25 4.85 0.83
N ALA A 181 29.15 4.26 -0.36
CA ALA A 181 30.19 4.32 -1.38
C ALA A 181 30.42 5.75 -1.91
N ASP A 182 29.38 6.59 -1.89
CA ASP A 182 29.44 7.98 -2.36
C ASP A 182 30.11 8.94 -1.35
N LEU A 183 30.50 8.43 -0.18
CA LEU A 183 31.00 9.22 0.93
C LEU A 183 32.44 8.77 1.33
N PRO A 184 33.46 9.07 0.51
CA PRO A 184 34.83 8.60 0.74
C PRO A 184 35.61 9.41 1.80
N GLY A 185 36.62 8.79 2.38
CA GLY A 185 37.67 9.47 3.17
C GLY A 185 37.42 9.57 4.68
N TYR A 186 36.43 8.83 5.21
CA TYR A 186 36.18 8.71 6.65
C TYR A 186 35.64 7.31 7.02
N GLU A 187 36.05 6.30 6.25
CA GLU A 187 35.61 4.91 6.39
C GLU A 187 35.92 4.35 7.78
N LEU A 188 37.08 4.68 8.32
CA LEU A 188 37.51 4.23 9.65
C LEU A 188 36.61 4.82 10.75
N GLU A 189 36.25 6.10 10.63
CA GLU A 189 35.41 6.80 11.60
C GLU A 189 33.96 6.30 11.58
N ARG A 190 33.44 5.97 10.40
CA ARG A 190 32.04 5.50 10.25
C ARG A 190 31.87 4.00 10.48
N GLU A 191 32.93 3.19 10.43
CA GLU A 191 32.84 1.73 10.58
C GLU A 191 32.08 1.33 11.86
N SER A 192 32.37 1.99 12.98
CA SER A 192 31.67 1.73 14.25
C SER A 192 30.16 2.02 14.15
N LEU A 193 29.77 3.05 13.39
CA LEU A 193 28.37 3.40 13.16
C LEU A 193 27.70 2.37 12.23
N VAL A 194 28.38 1.93 11.17
CA VAL A 194 27.91 0.88 10.25
C VAL A 194 27.67 -0.44 11.00
N GLN A 195 28.61 -0.84 11.87
CA GLN A 195 28.46 -2.06 12.68
C GLN A 195 27.29 -1.93 13.66
N ASN A 196 27.12 -0.78 14.32
CA ASN A 196 25.98 -0.55 15.20
C ASN A 196 24.63 -0.59 14.44
N ALA A 197 24.58 -0.01 13.23
CA ALA A 197 23.42 -0.07 12.36
C ALA A 197 23.11 -1.50 11.91
N ARG A 198 24.12 -2.30 11.56
CA ARG A 198 23.97 -3.72 11.22
C ARG A 198 23.40 -4.54 12.38
N ILE A 199 23.86 -4.29 13.61
CA ILE A 199 23.31 -4.92 14.82
C ILE A 199 21.82 -4.57 14.97
N LEU A 200 21.48 -3.28 14.80
CA LEU A 200 20.09 -2.81 14.88
C LEU A 200 19.21 -3.46 13.81
N ALA A 201 19.65 -3.44 12.55
CA ALA A 201 18.94 -4.03 11.42
C ALA A 201 18.72 -5.54 11.59
N SER A 202 19.64 -6.23 12.28
CA SER A 202 19.50 -7.65 12.62
C SER A 202 18.53 -7.92 13.79
N GLY A 203 17.75 -6.92 14.24
CA GLY A 203 16.81 -7.04 15.36
C GLY A 203 17.44 -7.07 16.74
N ASN A 204 18.75 -6.85 16.85
CA ASN A 204 19.47 -6.88 18.13
C ASN A 204 19.49 -5.50 18.79
N ARG A 205 19.73 -5.47 20.11
CA ARG A 205 19.91 -4.21 20.85
C ARG A 205 21.19 -3.52 20.36
N ALA A 206 21.02 -2.34 19.76
CA ALA A 206 22.11 -1.46 19.36
C ALA A 206 22.23 -0.24 20.29
N ASN A 207 23.30 0.52 20.16
CA ASN A 207 23.51 1.74 20.92
C ASN A 207 22.76 2.93 20.29
N ASN A 208 22.32 3.85 21.15
CA ASN A 208 21.90 5.19 20.72
C ASN A 208 23.15 5.99 20.34
N VAL A 209 23.23 6.45 19.10
CA VAL A 209 24.41 7.17 18.59
C VAL A 209 24.07 8.62 18.30
N LEU A 210 24.90 9.54 18.80
CA LEU A 210 24.87 10.95 18.45
C LEU A 210 25.99 11.25 17.44
N VAL A 211 25.62 11.62 16.22
CA VAL A 211 26.58 12.05 15.18
C VAL A 211 26.73 13.58 15.26
N PHE A 212 27.90 14.07 15.66
CA PHE A 212 28.16 15.50 15.85
C PHE A 212 29.43 15.95 15.11
N GLY A 213 29.54 17.25 14.84
CA GLY A 213 30.65 17.84 14.09
C GLY A 213 30.23 19.10 13.32
N PRO A 214 31.18 19.83 12.71
CA PRO A 214 30.92 21.07 11.98
C PRO A 214 29.88 20.93 10.86
N ASN A 215 29.26 22.03 10.46
CA ASN A 215 28.34 22.03 9.32
C ASN A 215 29.07 21.64 8.03
N GLY A 216 28.41 20.88 7.15
CA GLY A 216 28.99 20.45 5.87
C GLY A 216 29.88 19.20 5.94
N THR A 217 30.08 18.57 7.10
CA THR A 217 30.92 17.36 7.23
C THR A 217 30.18 16.04 6.95
N GLY A 218 29.09 16.06 6.17
CA GLY A 218 28.40 14.84 5.75
C GLY A 218 27.65 14.05 6.83
N LYS A 219 27.36 14.63 8.01
CA LYS A 219 26.64 13.93 9.11
C LYS A 219 25.26 13.42 8.69
N SER A 220 24.42 14.29 8.14
CA SER A 220 23.07 13.92 7.67
C SER A 220 23.15 13.00 6.46
N SER A 221 24.12 13.21 5.57
CA SER A 221 24.37 12.34 4.42
C SER A 221 24.75 10.92 4.86
N THR A 222 25.56 10.78 5.92
CA THR A 222 25.93 9.47 6.50
C THR A 222 24.70 8.74 7.05
N VAL A 223 23.80 9.43 7.75
CA VAL A 223 22.56 8.82 8.27
C VAL A 223 21.65 8.35 7.14
N ARG A 224 21.50 9.15 6.08
CA ARG A 224 20.71 8.78 4.89
C ARG A 224 21.34 7.60 4.14
N ALA A 225 22.65 7.62 3.97
CA ALA A 225 23.40 6.53 3.35
C ALA A 225 23.27 5.21 4.11
N LEU A 226 23.27 5.25 5.45
CA LEU A 226 23.00 4.07 6.27
C LEU A 226 21.57 3.56 6.06
N ALA A 227 20.58 4.44 6.04
CA ALA A 227 19.20 4.04 5.76
C ALA A 227 19.07 3.36 4.39
N ASN A 228 19.78 3.86 3.37
CA ASN A 228 19.81 3.24 2.04
C ASN A 228 20.57 1.89 2.01
N GLU A 229 21.65 1.75 2.77
CA GLU A 229 22.44 0.52 2.83
C GLU A 229 21.66 -0.65 3.45
N PHE A 230 20.78 -0.34 4.41
CA PHE A 230 20.02 -1.33 5.18
C PHE A 230 18.52 -1.30 4.88
N ARG A 231 18.10 -0.73 3.75
CA ARG A 231 16.72 -0.89 3.26
C ARG A 231 16.57 -2.26 2.62
N ASP A 232 15.53 -2.99 2.97
CA ASP A 232 15.13 -4.26 2.34
C ASP A 232 14.26 -4.01 1.11
#